data_AF-A0AA86JGK9-F1
#
_entry.id   AF-A0AA86JGK9-F1
#
_cell.length_a   1.000
_cell.length_b   1.000
_cell.length_c   1.000
_cell.angle_alpha   90.00
_cell.angle_beta   90.00
_cell.angle_gamma   90.00
#
_symmetry.space_group_name_H-M   'P 1'
#
loop_
_entity.id
_entity.type
_entity.pdbx_description
1 polymer ?
#
loop_
_entity_poly.entity_id
_entity_poly.type
_entity_poly.pdbx_seq_one_letter_code
_entity_poly.pdbx_strand_id
1 'polypeptide(L)'
;MSDIQKYELDIDLKENIIVYVECKQLDSLNLIFNVYDDGAVADLTNYKARLKAYKSDTIPLIQNTNVDITNNVTKIIADEQLTTTSGITKIELQFINKVTGEKKTSFDIHLKVIASTLEVNRSISKATCTLLEELEEALDKVEDLNANTIEAIKVNNELKNTTIPTAKSSNTSLSTSITDGRKLKNDLDTSSNNATTIKNDLDSSRERAALVNEKLESNINKADPLNTNLNDNIGKAENIRDEIKTEASKAESLIAEVRPISDMIKTITNHINDTEIHFKKGEKALLNTQIEQIFNLLNILLNENVVYLVDDDGNHFVDDDGNEFVM
;
A
#
# COMPACT_ATOMS: atom_id res chain seq x y z
N MET A 1 -24.12 -32.99 87.17
CA MET A 1 -25.40 -32.28 87.38
C MET A 1 -25.01 -30.99 88.07
N SER A 2 -25.14 -29.84 87.42
CA SER A 2 -25.00 -28.57 88.13
C SER A 2 -26.29 -28.39 88.93
N ASP A 3 -26.21 -28.54 90.24
CA ASP A 3 -27.36 -28.24 91.09
C ASP A 3 -27.60 -26.73 91.00
N ILE A 4 -28.68 -26.34 90.30
CA ILE A 4 -29.05 -24.93 90.20
C ILE A 4 -29.49 -24.48 91.59
N GLN A 5 -28.71 -23.61 92.21
CA GLN A 5 -29.05 -23.09 93.52
C GLN A 5 -30.17 -22.07 93.40
N LYS A 6 -31.21 -22.23 94.21
CA LYS A 6 -32.35 -21.31 94.27
C LYS A 6 -32.34 -20.61 95.62
N TYR A 7 -32.32 -19.28 95.57
CA TYR A 7 -32.43 -18.43 96.74
C TYR A 7 -33.72 -17.64 96.66
N GLU A 8 -34.58 -17.81 97.66
CA GLU A 8 -35.81 -17.07 97.82
C GLU A 8 -35.68 -16.11 98.99
N LEU A 9 -35.97 -14.84 98.74
CA LEU A 9 -35.69 -13.74 99.65
C LEU A 9 -36.86 -12.76 99.66
N ASP A 10 -37.33 -12.39 100.84
CA ASP A 10 -38.31 -11.32 101.01
C ASP A 10 -37.57 -9.99 101.18
N ILE A 11 -37.92 -8.98 100.39
CA ILE A 11 -37.28 -7.65 100.40
C ILE A 11 -38.34 -6.55 100.42
N ASP A 12 -38.11 -5.47 101.18
CA ASP A 12 -39.02 -4.31 101.24
C ASP A 12 -38.36 -3.03 100.72
N LEU A 13 -38.95 -2.40 99.69
CA LEU A 13 -38.42 -1.23 98.97
C LEU A 13 -38.01 -0.06 99.88
N LYS A 14 -38.58 0.04 101.09
CA LYS A 14 -38.30 1.11 102.06
C LYS A 14 -37.35 0.71 103.17
N GLU A 15 -37.00 -0.57 103.29
CA GLU A 15 -36.08 -1.07 104.30
C GLU A 15 -34.68 -1.26 103.71
N ASN A 16 -33.66 -0.81 104.46
CA ASN A 16 -32.27 -1.00 104.05
C ASN A 16 -31.68 -2.25 104.74
N ILE A 17 -32.17 -3.42 104.33
CA ILE A 17 -31.70 -4.72 104.83
C ILE A 17 -30.56 -5.23 103.94
N ILE A 18 -29.46 -5.65 104.57
CA ILE A 18 -28.40 -6.39 103.89
C ILE A 18 -28.71 -7.88 104.01
N VAL A 19 -28.93 -8.53 102.87
CA VAL A 19 -29.16 -9.97 102.80
C VAL A 19 -27.85 -10.71 102.56
N TYR A 20 -27.62 -11.78 103.31
CA TYR A 20 -26.46 -12.66 103.13
C TYR A 20 -26.90 -14.01 102.53
N VAL A 21 -26.32 -14.34 101.38
CA VAL A 21 -26.50 -15.64 100.70
C VAL A 21 -25.13 -16.26 100.40
N GLU A 22 -25.02 -17.59 100.42
CA GLU A 22 -23.76 -18.29 100.17
C GLU A 22 -23.90 -19.22 98.96
N CYS A 23 -22.91 -19.32 98.07
CA CYS A 23 -22.93 -20.32 97.00
C CYS A 23 -21.55 -20.94 96.80
N LYS A 24 -21.42 -22.01 96.00
CA LYS A 24 -20.10 -22.43 95.53
C LYS A 24 -19.73 -21.67 94.25
N GLN A 25 -18.43 -21.50 94.07
CA GLN A 25 -17.85 -20.94 92.85
C GLN A 25 -18.26 -21.83 91.65
N LEU A 26 -18.64 -21.20 90.53
CA LEU A 26 -19.15 -21.84 89.31
C LEU A 26 -20.56 -22.45 89.42
N ASP A 27 -21.27 -22.26 90.54
CA ASP A 27 -22.69 -22.63 90.62
C ASP A 27 -23.53 -21.71 89.73
N SER A 28 -24.55 -22.28 89.09
CA SER A 28 -25.63 -21.49 88.47
C SER A 28 -26.63 -21.07 89.54
N LEU A 29 -26.95 -19.77 89.60
CA LEU A 29 -27.84 -19.21 90.62
C LEU A 29 -29.14 -18.70 90.03
N ASN A 30 -30.24 -19.02 90.69
CA ASN A 30 -31.53 -18.38 90.50
C ASN A 30 -31.87 -17.59 91.76
N LEU A 31 -31.90 -16.26 91.64
CA LEU A 31 -32.27 -15.36 92.71
C LEU A 31 -33.75 -15.01 92.55
N ILE A 32 -34.56 -15.27 93.57
CA ILE A 32 -36.00 -15.04 93.60
C ILE A 32 -36.27 -14.05 94.73
N PHE A 33 -36.84 -12.90 94.39
CA PHE A 33 -37.14 -11.84 95.33
C PHE A 33 -38.64 -11.62 95.39
N ASN A 34 -39.23 -11.83 96.57
CA ASN A 34 -40.58 -11.39 96.88
C ASN A 34 -40.51 -9.94 97.36
N VAL A 35 -41.05 -9.02 96.58
CA VAL A 35 -40.84 -7.58 96.77
C VAL A 35 -42.05 -6.94 97.46
N TYR A 36 -41.81 -6.20 98.53
CA TYR A 36 -42.79 -5.46 99.31
C TYR A 36 -42.47 -3.97 99.30
N ASP A 37 -43.44 -3.12 99.56
CA ASP A 37 -43.32 -1.66 99.65
C ASP A 37 -44.07 -1.23 100.92
N ASP A 38 -43.34 -1.06 102.03
CA ASP A 38 -43.90 -0.72 103.34
C ASP A 38 -44.84 -1.81 103.92
N GLY A 39 -44.41 -3.07 103.79
CA GLY A 39 -45.16 -4.26 104.21
C GLY A 39 -46.29 -4.69 103.28
N ALA A 40 -46.58 -3.92 102.23
CA ALA A 40 -47.57 -4.26 101.20
C ALA A 40 -46.91 -4.88 99.95
N VAL A 41 -47.66 -5.67 99.18
CA VAL A 41 -47.17 -6.23 97.90
C VAL A 41 -46.77 -5.09 96.95
N ALA A 42 -45.52 -5.07 96.50
CA ALA A 42 -45.04 -3.99 95.63
C ALA A 42 -45.62 -4.10 94.20
N ASP A 43 -46.08 -2.98 93.64
CA ASP A 43 -46.41 -2.90 92.21
C ASP A 43 -45.15 -2.68 91.37
N LEU A 44 -44.77 -3.71 90.62
CA LEU A 44 -43.60 -3.73 89.73
C LEU A 44 -43.98 -3.73 88.24
N THR A 45 -45.26 -3.56 87.89
CA THR A 45 -45.78 -3.70 86.51
C THR A 45 -45.00 -2.86 85.49
N ASN A 46 -44.70 -1.61 85.88
CA ASN A 46 -43.98 -0.64 85.04
C ASN A 46 -42.48 -0.59 85.29
N TYR A 47 -41.91 -1.57 85.97
CA TYR A 47 -40.49 -1.60 86.34
C TYR A 47 -39.76 -2.74 85.65
N LYS A 48 -38.50 -2.50 85.30
CA LYS A 48 -37.53 -3.55 84.95
C LYS A 48 -36.52 -3.66 86.09
N ALA A 49 -35.96 -4.84 86.29
CA ALA A 49 -34.90 -5.03 87.27
C ALA A 49 -33.52 -5.11 86.59
N ARG A 50 -32.51 -4.59 87.27
CA ARG A 50 -31.10 -4.67 86.89
C ARG A 50 -30.31 -5.09 88.12
N LEU A 51 -29.49 -6.12 87.97
CA LEU A 51 -28.53 -6.55 88.96
C LEU A 51 -27.17 -5.93 88.61
N LYS A 52 -26.56 -5.24 89.57
CA LYS A 52 -25.16 -4.80 89.48
C LYS A 52 -24.38 -5.52 90.55
N ALA A 53 -23.27 -6.15 90.19
CA ALA A 53 -22.41 -6.84 91.13
C ALA A 53 -21.00 -6.26 91.05
N TYR A 54 -20.41 -6.03 92.21
CA TYR A 54 -18.99 -5.77 92.37
C TYR A 54 -18.38 -6.98 93.04
N LYS A 55 -17.71 -7.80 92.23
CA LYS A 55 -17.15 -9.08 92.65
C LYS A 55 -15.90 -8.89 93.49
N SER A 56 -15.48 -9.95 94.19
CA SER A 56 -14.33 -9.92 95.10
C SER A 56 -12.99 -9.64 94.39
N ASP A 57 -12.88 -9.94 93.10
CA ASP A 57 -11.76 -9.60 92.22
C ASP A 57 -11.82 -8.17 91.68
N THR A 58 -12.74 -7.34 92.18
CA THR A 58 -12.98 -5.95 91.75
C THR A 58 -13.54 -5.80 90.33
N ILE A 59 -13.94 -6.90 89.67
CA ILE A 59 -14.54 -6.86 88.34
C ILE A 59 -16.05 -6.61 88.45
N PRO A 60 -16.58 -5.52 87.86
CA PRO A 60 -18.01 -5.26 87.86
C PRO A 60 -18.73 -6.16 86.86
N LEU A 61 -19.91 -6.61 87.23
CA LEU A 61 -20.87 -7.31 86.39
C LEU A 61 -22.19 -6.55 86.42
N ILE A 62 -22.72 -6.21 85.25
CA ILE A 62 -24.05 -5.61 85.13
C ILE A 62 -24.92 -6.56 84.33
N GLN A 63 -26.04 -6.96 84.90
CA GLN A 63 -27.00 -7.86 84.29
C GLN A 63 -28.40 -7.23 84.29
N ASN A 64 -29.02 -7.18 83.12
CA ASN A 64 -30.39 -6.67 82.91
C ASN A 64 -31.20 -7.59 81.99
N THR A 65 -30.72 -8.81 81.77
CA THR A 65 -31.30 -9.88 80.96
C THR A 65 -31.60 -11.09 81.85
N ASN A 66 -32.47 -11.99 81.39
CA ASN A 66 -32.95 -13.15 82.16
C ASN A 66 -33.59 -12.77 83.50
N VAL A 67 -34.34 -11.66 83.49
CA VAL A 67 -35.08 -11.16 84.63
C VAL A 67 -36.57 -11.22 84.31
N ASP A 68 -37.30 -12.03 85.07
CA ASP A 68 -38.75 -12.17 84.98
C ASP A 68 -39.40 -11.51 86.19
N ILE A 69 -40.33 -10.58 85.96
CA ILE A 69 -41.13 -9.97 87.01
C ILE A 69 -42.58 -10.40 86.80
N THR A 70 -43.13 -11.09 87.79
CA THR A 70 -44.55 -11.49 87.81
C THR A 70 -45.17 -11.01 89.12
N ASN A 71 -46.12 -10.10 89.04
CA ASN A 71 -46.67 -9.38 90.19
C ASN A 71 -45.54 -8.71 91.00
N ASN A 72 -45.31 -9.16 92.23
CA ASN A 72 -44.26 -8.68 93.11
C ASN A 72 -43.04 -9.59 93.18
N VAL A 73 -43.02 -10.69 92.42
CA VAL A 73 -41.91 -11.65 92.43
C VAL A 73 -40.97 -11.34 91.28
N THR A 74 -39.71 -11.08 91.61
CA THR A 74 -38.63 -10.87 90.63
C THR A 74 -37.70 -12.06 90.64
N LYS A 75 -37.63 -12.78 89.53
CA LYS A 75 -36.73 -13.92 89.33
C LYS A 75 -35.60 -13.52 88.40
N ILE A 76 -34.37 -13.76 88.82
CA ILE A 76 -33.15 -13.50 88.06
C ILE A 76 -32.39 -14.81 87.93
N ILE A 77 -32.22 -15.27 86.70
CA ILE A 77 -31.24 -16.32 86.39
C ILE A 77 -29.90 -15.60 86.28
N ALA A 78 -29.06 -15.72 87.31
CA ALA A 78 -27.81 -14.98 87.38
C ALA A 78 -26.86 -15.39 86.25
N ASP A 79 -26.16 -14.41 85.69
CA ASP A 79 -25.06 -14.64 84.76
C ASP A 79 -23.98 -15.51 85.43
N GLU A 80 -23.41 -16.44 84.68
CA GLU A 80 -22.35 -17.34 85.18
C GLU A 80 -21.17 -16.57 85.76
N GLN A 81 -20.89 -15.35 85.26
CA GLN A 81 -19.83 -14.48 85.74
C GLN A 81 -20.02 -14.03 87.20
N LEU A 82 -21.23 -14.15 87.76
CA LEU A 82 -21.51 -13.73 89.14
C LEU A 82 -20.79 -14.62 90.17
N THR A 83 -20.59 -15.90 89.85
CA THR A 83 -20.01 -16.92 90.75
C THR A 83 -18.62 -17.38 90.32
N THR A 84 -18.00 -16.77 89.31
CA THR A 84 -16.67 -17.18 88.82
C THR A 84 -15.53 -16.91 89.79
N THR A 85 -15.70 -15.97 90.72
CA THR A 85 -14.65 -15.57 91.66
C THR A 85 -15.10 -15.80 93.10
N SER A 86 -14.32 -16.55 93.87
CA SER A 86 -14.58 -16.76 95.30
C SER A 86 -14.37 -15.48 96.12
N GLY A 87 -15.19 -15.27 97.14
CA GLY A 87 -15.14 -14.10 98.03
C GLY A 87 -16.51 -13.46 98.20
N ILE A 88 -16.54 -12.25 98.77
CA ILE A 88 -17.78 -11.49 98.94
C ILE A 88 -18.02 -10.66 97.68
N THR A 89 -19.11 -10.96 96.99
CA THR A 89 -19.66 -10.17 95.88
C THR A 89 -20.74 -9.27 96.42
N LYS A 90 -20.56 -7.95 96.26
CA LYS A 90 -21.53 -6.93 96.66
C LYS A 90 -22.48 -6.68 95.49
N ILE A 91 -23.75 -6.93 95.68
CA ILE A 91 -24.76 -6.85 94.64
C ILE A 91 -25.75 -5.76 94.99
N GLU A 92 -26.08 -4.92 94.01
CA GLU A 92 -27.15 -3.94 94.06
C GLU A 92 -28.26 -4.38 93.08
N LEU A 93 -29.44 -4.69 93.59
CA LEU A 93 -30.64 -4.92 92.77
C LEU A 93 -31.41 -3.60 92.61
N GLN A 94 -31.58 -3.15 91.36
CA GLN A 94 -32.22 -1.89 91.02
C GLN A 94 -33.54 -2.12 90.29
N PHE A 95 -34.61 -1.48 90.75
CA PHE A 95 -35.87 -1.38 90.02
C PHE A 95 -35.95 -0.04 89.29
N ILE A 96 -36.08 -0.10 87.97
CA ILE A 96 -35.99 1.07 87.07
C ILE A 96 -37.30 1.20 86.31
N ASN A 97 -37.92 2.37 86.35
CA ASN A 97 -39.16 2.64 85.61
C ASN A 97 -38.90 2.46 84.11
N LYS A 98 -39.74 1.67 83.43
CA LYS A 98 -39.60 1.36 81.99
C LYS A 98 -39.74 2.59 81.10
N VAL A 99 -40.49 3.61 81.55
CA VAL A 99 -40.81 4.81 80.79
C VAL A 99 -39.87 5.96 81.13
N THR A 100 -39.73 6.31 82.42
CA THR A 100 -38.95 7.48 82.84
C THR A 100 -37.45 7.18 82.99
N GLY A 101 -37.09 5.91 83.18
CA GLY A 101 -35.71 5.52 83.51
C GLY A 101 -35.28 5.86 84.93
N GLU A 102 -36.16 6.45 85.74
CA GLU A 102 -35.90 6.76 87.14
C GLU A 102 -35.80 5.49 87.98
N LYS A 103 -34.88 5.50 88.93
CA LYS A 103 -34.71 4.40 89.89
C LYS A 103 -35.74 4.55 90.99
N LYS A 104 -36.53 3.50 91.25
CA LYS A 104 -37.49 3.49 92.37
C LYS A 104 -36.75 3.37 93.71
N THR A 105 -35.84 2.40 93.80
CA THR A 105 -34.96 2.14 94.95
C THR A 105 -33.88 1.12 94.56
N SER A 106 -32.93 0.86 95.45
CA SER A 106 -31.84 -0.12 95.30
C SER A 106 -31.66 -0.94 96.57
N PHE A 107 -31.36 -2.22 96.42
CA PHE A 107 -31.12 -3.15 97.52
C PHE A 107 -29.74 -3.77 97.47
N ASP A 108 -29.08 -3.80 98.62
CA ASP A 108 -27.77 -4.41 98.76
C ASP A 108 -27.88 -5.88 99.21
N ILE A 109 -27.21 -6.77 98.46
CA ILE A 109 -27.11 -8.20 98.74
C ILE A 109 -25.62 -8.55 98.81
N HIS A 110 -25.22 -9.25 99.86
CA HIS A 110 -23.89 -9.82 100.00
C HIS A 110 -23.93 -11.31 99.66
N LEU A 111 -23.44 -11.65 98.46
CA LEU A 111 -23.26 -13.03 98.04
C LEU A 111 -21.84 -13.48 98.40
N LYS A 112 -21.73 -14.46 99.29
CA LYS A 112 -20.46 -15.10 99.62
C LYS A 112 -20.25 -16.32 98.74
N VAL A 113 -19.38 -16.18 97.75
CA VAL A 113 -18.98 -17.26 96.84
C VAL A 113 -17.85 -18.05 97.50
N ILE A 114 -18.13 -19.28 97.91
CA ILE A 114 -17.17 -20.18 98.55
C ILE A 114 -16.37 -20.89 97.45
N ALA A 115 -15.05 -20.91 97.57
CA ALA A 115 -14.18 -21.61 96.64
C ALA A 115 -14.60 -23.09 96.45
N SER A 116 -14.55 -23.56 95.20
CA SER A 116 -14.75 -24.98 94.89
C SER A 116 -13.54 -25.80 95.35
N THR A 117 -13.77 -27.02 95.85
CA THR A 117 -12.71 -27.90 96.38
C THR A 117 -11.81 -28.49 95.29
N LEU A 118 -12.30 -28.52 94.04
CA LEU A 118 -11.59 -29.00 92.87
C LEU A 118 -11.70 -27.92 91.78
N GLU A 119 -10.93 -26.85 91.93
CA GLU A 119 -10.92 -25.74 90.97
C GLU A 119 -10.08 -26.12 89.74
N VAL A 120 -10.63 -26.93 88.85
CA VAL A 120 -9.93 -27.38 87.62
C VAL A 120 -10.16 -26.47 86.41
N ASN A 121 -11.20 -25.62 86.42
CA ASN A 121 -11.52 -24.69 85.34
C ASN A 121 -11.83 -23.30 85.91
N ARG A 122 -10.81 -22.46 86.10
CA ARG A 122 -11.03 -21.03 86.35
C ARG A 122 -11.54 -20.38 85.07
N SER A 123 -12.84 -20.17 84.97
CA SER A 123 -13.37 -19.19 84.01
C SER A 123 -12.83 -17.82 84.42
N ILE A 124 -12.17 -17.13 83.49
CA ILE A 124 -11.65 -15.78 83.75
C ILE A 124 -12.83 -14.84 83.94
N SER A 125 -12.80 -14.09 85.03
CA SER A 125 -13.74 -13.01 85.31
C SER A 125 -13.61 -11.90 84.26
N LYS A 126 -14.68 -11.61 83.52
CA LYS A 126 -14.69 -10.57 82.49
C LYS A 126 -15.53 -9.37 82.92
N ALA A 127 -15.01 -8.16 82.70
CA ALA A 127 -15.74 -6.93 82.95
C ALA A 127 -16.72 -6.63 81.81
N THR A 128 -17.88 -6.06 82.12
CA THR A 128 -18.81 -5.56 81.09
C THR A 128 -18.16 -4.52 80.16
N CYS A 129 -17.17 -3.75 80.66
CA CYS A 129 -16.40 -2.79 79.85
C CYS A 129 -15.59 -3.47 78.75
N THR A 130 -14.94 -4.60 79.06
CA THR A 130 -14.12 -5.36 78.09
C THR A 130 -14.95 -5.89 76.93
N LEU A 131 -16.19 -6.33 77.18
CA LEU A 131 -17.09 -6.77 76.10
C LEU A 131 -17.53 -5.63 75.18
N LEU A 132 -17.63 -4.39 75.71
CA LEU A 132 -17.94 -3.22 74.90
C LEU A 132 -16.74 -2.78 74.05
N GLU A 133 -15.53 -2.88 74.58
CA GLU A 133 -14.28 -2.66 73.82
C GLU A 133 -14.14 -3.67 72.68
N GLU A 134 -14.38 -4.96 72.93
CA GLU A 134 -14.39 -6.01 71.90
C GLU A 134 -15.44 -5.73 70.79
N LEU A 135 -16.61 -5.20 71.16
CA LEU A 135 -17.65 -4.82 70.21
C LEU A 135 -17.26 -3.61 69.37
N GLU A 136 -16.62 -2.61 69.98
CA GLU A 136 -16.12 -1.41 69.29
C GLU A 136 -15.05 -1.80 68.25
N GLU A 137 -14.07 -2.64 68.62
CA GLU A 137 -13.06 -3.13 67.68
C GLU A 137 -13.68 -3.94 66.53
N ALA A 138 -14.76 -4.68 66.79
CA ALA A 138 -15.48 -5.40 65.75
C ALA A 138 -16.24 -4.46 64.80
N LEU A 139 -16.80 -3.35 65.31
CA LEU A 139 -17.47 -2.34 64.51
C LEU A 139 -16.49 -1.58 63.62
N ASP A 140 -15.31 -1.23 64.13
CA ASP A 140 -14.24 -0.59 63.34
C ASP A 140 -13.85 -1.45 62.13
N LYS A 141 -13.68 -2.76 62.34
CA LYS A 141 -13.38 -3.72 61.25
C LYS A 141 -14.48 -3.78 60.19
N VAL A 142 -15.75 -3.58 60.59
CA VAL A 142 -16.88 -3.55 59.64
C VAL A 142 -16.88 -2.26 58.82
N GLU A 143 -16.50 -1.13 59.41
CA GLU A 143 -16.38 0.14 58.69
C GLU A 143 -15.33 0.06 57.57
N ASP A 144 -14.16 -0.51 57.87
CA ASP A 144 -13.10 -0.75 56.89
C ASP A 144 -13.55 -1.66 55.73
N LEU A 145 -14.30 -2.72 56.04
CA LEU A 145 -14.87 -3.62 55.02
C LEU A 145 -15.85 -2.89 54.10
N ASN A 146 -16.66 -1.99 54.65
CA ASN A 146 -17.60 -1.20 53.87
C ASN A 146 -16.87 -0.25 52.90
N ALA A 147 -15.82 0.44 53.38
CA ALA A 147 -15.01 1.32 52.54
C ALA A 147 -14.36 0.55 51.37
N ASN A 148 -13.74 -0.60 51.66
CA ASN A 148 -13.13 -1.46 50.64
C ASN A 148 -14.17 -1.98 49.62
N THR A 149 -15.39 -2.27 50.06
CA THR A 149 -16.46 -2.76 49.19
C THR A 149 -16.95 -1.66 48.23
N ILE A 150 -17.06 -0.42 48.71
CA ILE A 150 -17.43 0.74 47.87
C ILE A 150 -16.38 0.98 46.78
N GLU A 151 -15.09 0.95 47.15
CA GLU A 151 -13.97 1.08 46.20
C GLU A 151 -14.02 -0.04 45.14
N ALA A 152 -14.21 -1.29 45.56
CA ALA A 152 -14.30 -2.44 44.65
C ALA A 152 -15.47 -2.31 43.66
N ILE A 153 -16.64 -1.82 44.11
CA ILE A 153 -17.79 -1.57 43.23
C ILE A 153 -17.45 -0.49 42.20
N LYS A 154 -16.80 0.61 42.63
CA LYS A 154 -16.39 1.70 41.73
C LYS A 154 -15.44 1.20 40.64
N VAL A 155 -14.39 0.48 41.02
CA VAL A 155 -13.42 -0.12 40.09
C VAL A 155 -14.09 -1.10 39.13
N ASN A 156 -14.98 -1.97 39.63
CA ASN A 156 -15.70 -2.91 38.80
C ASN A 156 -16.61 -2.22 37.77
N ASN A 157 -17.28 -1.13 38.16
CA ASN A 157 -18.10 -0.34 37.26
C ASN A 157 -17.26 0.37 36.19
N GLU A 158 -16.12 0.95 36.54
CA GLU A 158 -15.18 1.57 35.59
C GLU A 158 -14.62 0.54 34.60
N LEU A 159 -14.25 -0.64 35.09
CA LEU A 159 -13.80 -1.76 34.25
C LEU A 159 -14.88 -2.18 33.25
N LYS A 160 -16.10 -2.44 33.74
CA LYS A 160 -17.22 -2.98 32.96
C LYS A 160 -17.77 -1.97 31.96
N ASN A 161 -17.95 -0.72 32.36
CA ASN A 161 -18.68 0.27 31.59
C ASN A 161 -17.78 1.15 30.71
N THR A 162 -16.48 1.26 31.04
CA THR A 162 -15.57 2.17 30.34
C THR A 162 -14.39 1.44 29.71
N THR A 163 -13.63 0.69 30.51
CA THR A 163 -12.38 0.08 30.04
C THR A 163 -12.64 -1.01 29.00
N ILE A 164 -13.52 -1.98 29.29
CA ILE A 164 -13.83 -3.08 28.36
C ILE A 164 -14.44 -2.57 27.04
N PRO A 165 -15.45 -1.67 27.03
CA PRO A 165 -16.00 -1.13 25.79
C PRO A 165 -14.99 -0.36 24.94
N THR A 166 -14.15 0.48 25.57
CA THR A 166 -13.11 1.24 24.87
C THR A 166 -12.09 0.32 24.22
N ALA A 167 -11.65 -0.72 24.93
CA ALA A 167 -10.73 -1.72 24.39
C ALA A 167 -11.34 -2.47 23.19
N LYS A 168 -12.62 -2.86 23.27
CA LYS A 168 -13.34 -3.50 22.15
C LYS A 168 -13.42 -2.59 20.93
N SER A 169 -13.78 -1.32 21.11
CA SER A 169 -13.84 -0.33 20.03
C SER A 169 -12.49 -0.14 19.33
N SER A 170 -11.42 -0.03 20.13
CA SER A 170 -10.05 0.07 19.63
C SER A 170 -9.64 -1.17 18.82
N ASN A 171 -9.99 -2.36 19.31
CA ASN A 171 -9.70 -3.62 18.62
C ASN A 171 -10.43 -3.74 17.27
N THR A 172 -11.69 -3.31 17.19
CA THR A 172 -12.45 -3.24 15.94
C THR A 172 -11.78 -2.29 14.95
N SER A 173 -11.39 -1.08 15.41
CA SER A 173 -10.73 -0.09 14.56
C SER A 173 -9.41 -0.61 13.99
N LEU A 174 -8.59 -1.25 14.83
CA LEU A 174 -7.33 -1.87 14.40
C LEU A 174 -7.56 -2.99 13.37
N SER A 175 -8.60 -3.82 13.58
CA SER A 175 -8.95 -4.90 12.65
C SER A 175 -9.36 -4.37 11.26
N THR A 176 -10.09 -3.26 11.22
CA THR A 176 -10.44 -2.55 9.98
C THR A 176 -9.18 -2.02 9.29
N SER A 177 -8.31 -1.30 10.00
CA SER A 177 -7.07 -0.77 9.43
C SER A 177 -6.15 -1.87 8.86
N ILE A 178 -6.08 -3.03 9.52
CA ILE A 178 -5.31 -4.19 9.01
C ILE A 178 -5.92 -4.70 7.69
N THR A 179 -7.25 -4.75 7.59
CA THR A 179 -7.95 -5.21 6.40
C THR A 179 -7.73 -4.24 5.23
N ASP A 180 -7.86 -2.95 5.47
CA ASP A 180 -7.60 -1.91 4.47
C ASP A 180 -6.14 -1.92 4.02
N GLY A 181 -5.20 -2.07 4.96
CA GLY A 181 -3.78 -2.22 4.65
C GLY A 181 -3.47 -3.41 3.76
N ARG A 182 -4.14 -4.56 3.96
CA ARG A 182 -4.01 -5.74 3.08
C ARG A 182 -4.55 -5.46 1.68
N LYS A 183 -5.66 -4.75 1.56
CA LYS A 183 -6.23 -4.36 0.27
C LYS A 183 -5.25 -3.47 -0.52
N LEU A 184 -4.73 -2.43 0.12
CA LEU A 184 -3.72 -1.54 -0.48
C LEU A 184 -2.47 -2.29 -0.93
N LYS A 185 -2.01 -3.27 -0.14
CA LYS A 185 -0.88 -4.12 -0.54
C LYS A 185 -1.18 -4.89 -1.83
N ASN A 186 -2.34 -5.52 -1.94
CA ASN A 186 -2.72 -6.29 -3.12
C ASN A 186 -2.86 -5.40 -4.38
N ASP A 187 -3.43 -4.20 -4.20
CA ASP A 187 -3.55 -3.21 -5.27
C ASP A 187 -2.15 -2.77 -5.76
N LEU A 188 -1.21 -2.56 -4.83
CA LEU A 188 0.18 -2.21 -5.13
C LEU A 188 0.92 -3.36 -5.86
N ASP A 189 0.76 -4.60 -5.38
CA ASP A 189 1.37 -5.77 -6.02
C ASP A 189 0.88 -5.91 -7.47
N THR A 190 -0.41 -5.69 -7.72
CA THR A 190 -1.01 -5.71 -9.06
C THR A 190 -0.41 -4.61 -9.95
N SER A 191 -0.30 -3.38 -9.43
CA SER A 191 0.29 -2.26 -10.14
C SER A 191 1.76 -2.52 -10.50
N SER A 192 2.54 -3.08 -9.56
CA SER A 192 3.95 -3.43 -9.76
C SER A 192 4.14 -4.50 -10.85
N ASN A 193 3.28 -5.52 -10.86
CA ASN A 193 3.30 -6.55 -11.91
C ASN A 193 2.99 -5.95 -13.29
N ASN A 194 1.99 -5.09 -13.39
CA ASN A 194 1.66 -4.40 -14.64
C ASN A 194 2.81 -3.52 -15.14
N ALA A 195 3.46 -2.78 -14.25
CA ALA A 195 4.64 -1.98 -14.59
C ALA A 195 5.79 -2.83 -15.12
N THR A 196 6.01 -4.01 -14.54
CA THR A 196 7.03 -4.97 -15.00
C THR A 196 6.72 -5.48 -16.42
N THR A 197 5.46 -5.83 -16.70
CA THR A 197 5.02 -6.23 -18.05
C THR A 197 5.25 -5.11 -19.06
N ILE A 198 4.81 -3.89 -18.76
CA ILE A 198 4.98 -2.72 -19.64
C ILE A 198 6.47 -2.48 -19.93
N LYS A 199 7.34 -2.60 -18.92
CA LYS A 199 8.78 -2.46 -19.10
C LYS A 199 9.32 -3.49 -20.11
N ASN A 200 8.93 -4.75 -19.98
CA ASN A 200 9.38 -5.82 -20.88
C ASN A 200 8.89 -5.61 -22.33
N ASP A 201 7.65 -5.14 -22.48
CA ASP A 201 7.08 -4.82 -23.79
C ASP A 201 7.82 -3.65 -24.46
N LEU A 202 8.18 -2.62 -23.66
CA LEU A 202 8.94 -1.48 -24.12
C LEU A 202 10.36 -1.87 -24.54
N ASP A 203 11.04 -2.70 -23.73
CA ASP A 203 12.37 -3.23 -24.05
C ASP A 203 12.34 -4.01 -25.37
N SER A 204 11.35 -4.88 -25.55
CA SER A 204 11.15 -5.63 -26.80
C SER A 204 10.88 -4.72 -28.00
N SER A 205 10.10 -3.65 -27.80
CA SER A 205 9.80 -2.66 -28.86
C SER A 205 11.05 -1.90 -29.28
N ARG A 206 11.87 -1.50 -28.30
CA ARG A 206 13.16 -0.82 -28.53
C ARG A 206 14.12 -1.69 -29.33
N GLU A 207 14.23 -2.97 -29.00
CA GLU A 207 15.07 -3.92 -29.75
C GLU A 207 14.62 -4.06 -31.21
N ARG A 208 13.30 -4.18 -31.45
CA ARG A 208 12.76 -4.21 -32.83
C ARG A 208 13.07 -2.94 -33.60
N ALA A 209 12.94 -1.77 -32.96
CA ALA A 209 13.25 -0.50 -33.60
C ALA A 209 14.73 -0.38 -33.96
N ALA A 210 15.63 -0.85 -33.09
CA ALA A 210 17.07 -0.88 -33.37
C ALA A 210 17.40 -1.76 -34.60
N LEU A 211 16.82 -2.96 -34.70
CA LEU A 211 16.99 -3.85 -35.86
C LEU A 211 16.47 -3.23 -37.17
N VAL A 212 15.34 -2.53 -37.11
CA VAL A 212 14.80 -1.80 -38.28
C VAL A 212 15.77 -0.70 -38.70
N ASN A 213 16.33 0.03 -37.74
CA ASN A 213 17.28 1.11 -38.02
C ASN A 213 18.56 0.57 -38.68
N GLU A 214 19.13 -0.52 -38.18
CA GLU A 214 20.28 -1.20 -38.79
C GLU A 214 20.00 -1.64 -40.23
N LYS A 215 18.79 -2.17 -40.49
CA LYS A 215 18.38 -2.58 -41.83
C LYS A 215 18.22 -1.40 -42.79
N LEU A 216 17.68 -0.28 -42.32
CA LEU A 216 17.56 0.95 -43.11
C LEU A 216 18.95 1.50 -43.45
N GLU A 217 19.84 1.57 -42.46
CA GLU A 217 21.23 2.01 -42.65
C GLU A 217 21.95 1.14 -43.69
N SER A 218 21.80 -0.19 -43.61
CA SER A 218 22.35 -1.10 -44.61
C SER A 218 21.81 -0.86 -46.02
N ASN A 219 20.51 -0.54 -46.15
CA ASN A 219 19.90 -0.25 -47.45
C ASN A 219 20.39 1.08 -48.03
N ILE A 220 20.55 2.12 -47.20
CA ILE A 220 21.12 3.42 -47.60
C ILE A 220 22.54 3.21 -48.15
N ASN A 221 23.37 2.50 -47.39
CA ASN A 221 24.75 2.18 -47.80
C ASN A 221 24.84 1.37 -49.12
N LYS A 222 23.79 0.64 -49.50
CA LYS A 222 23.69 -0.04 -50.82
C LYS A 222 23.19 0.87 -51.93
N ALA A 223 22.30 1.81 -51.61
CA ALA A 223 21.70 2.73 -52.57
C ALA A 223 22.69 3.81 -53.04
N ASP A 224 23.53 4.34 -52.14
CA ASP A 224 24.46 5.43 -52.47
C ASP A 224 25.47 5.07 -53.59
N PRO A 225 26.12 3.89 -53.59
CA PRO A 225 27.00 3.49 -54.70
C PRO A 225 26.24 3.26 -56.01
N LEU A 226 25.02 2.71 -55.94
CA LEU A 226 24.17 2.52 -57.13
C LEU A 226 23.82 3.87 -57.77
N ASN A 227 23.47 4.86 -56.96
CA ASN A 227 23.16 6.21 -57.42
C ASN A 227 24.40 6.89 -58.05
N THR A 228 25.56 6.72 -57.41
CA THR A 228 26.84 7.20 -57.95
C THR A 228 27.15 6.57 -59.31
N ASN A 229 27.06 5.25 -59.42
CA ASN A 229 27.29 4.52 -60.67
C ASN A 229 26.32 4.92 -61.78
N LEU A 230 25.05 5.18 -61.44
CA LEU A 230 24.05 5.64 -62.41
C LEU A 230 24.42 7.03 -62.95
N ASN A 231 24.78 7.97 -62.08
CA ASN A 231 25.22 9.30 -62.48
C ASN A 231 26.47 9.25 -63.37
N ASP A 232 27.45 8.41 -63.03
CA ASP A 232 28.64 8.20 -63.87
C ASP A 232 28.27 7.67 -65.27
N ASN A 233 27.33 6.71 -65.34
CA ASN A 233 26.87 6.16 -66.61
C ASN A 233 26.06 7.17 -67.43
N ILE A 234 25.25 8.02 -66.78
CA ILE A 234 24.58 9.15 -67.44
C ILE A 234 25.64 10.06 -68.06
N GLY A 235 26.65 10.49 -67.30
CA GLY A 235 27.72 11.34 -67.82
C GLY A 235 28.47 10.73 -69.01
N LYS A 236 28.76 9.42 -68.97
CA LYS A 236 29.35 8.70 -70.12
C LYS A 236 28.43 8.72 -71.35
N ALA A 237 27.14 8.47 -71.16
CA ALA A 237 26.16 8.48 -72.25
C ALA A 237 26.00 9.88 -72.86
N GLU A 238 26.06 10.93 -72.04
CA GLU A 238 26.04 12.32 -72.51
C GLU A 238 27.28 12.65 -73.35
N ASN A 239 28.47 12.21 -72.93
CA ASN A 239 29.69 12.38 -73.73
C ASN A 239 29.59 11.66 -75.08
N ILE A 240 29.14 10.40 -75.10
CA ILE A 240 28.94 9.65 -76.35
C ILE A 240 27.94 10.35 -77.27
N ARG A 241 26.83 10.86 -76.71
CA ARG A 241 25.83 11.63 -77.46
C ARG A 241 26.47 12.85 -78.12
N ASP A 242 27.30 13.59 -77.39
CA ASP A 242 27.95 14.80 -77.89
C ASP A 242 29.03 14.49 -78.94
N GLU A 243 29.76 13.39 -78.78
CA GLU A 243 30.69 12.84 -79.80
C GLU A 243 29.95 12.46 -81.09
N ILE A 244 28.84 11.70 -80.99
CA ILE A 244 28.00 11.33 -82.14
C ILE A 244 27.47 12.57 -82.85
N LYS A 245 26.99 13.57 -82.09
CA LYS A 245 26.49 14.82 -82.66
C LYS A 245 27.58 15.55 -83.44
N THR A 246 28.79 15.60 -82.89
CA THR A 246 29.96 16.19 -83.55
C THR A 246 30.30 15.47 -84.85
N GLU A 247 30.31 14.13 -84.84
CA GLU A 247 30.63 13.32 -86.02
C GLU A 247 29.52 13.40 -87.07
N ALA A 248 28.25 13.44 -86.66
CA ALA A 248 27.13 13.68 -87.56
C ALA A 248 27.26 15.02 -88.29
N SER A 249 27.64 16.09 -87.59
CA SER A 249 27.90 17.40 -88.22
C SER A 249 29.06 17.36 -89.22
N LYS A 250 30.13 16.60 -88.95
CA LYS A 250 31.22 16.40 -89.94
C LYS A 250 30.73 15.64 -91.17
N ALA A 251 29.94 14.58 -90.97
CA ALA A 251 29.37 13.82 -92.07
C ALA A 251 28.42 14.68 -92.93
N GLU A 252 27.59 15.51 -92.31
CA GLU A 252 26.75 16.49 -93.01
C GLU A 252 27.58 17.47 -93.85
N SER A 253 28.70 17.97 -93.32
CA SER A 253 29.64 18.84 -94.06
C SER A 253 30.24 18.11 -95.28
N LEU A 254 30.72 16.88 -95.09
CA LEU A 254 31.28 16.08 -96.18
C LEU A 254 30.24 15.77 -97.27
N ILE A 255 29.00 15.46 -96.89
CA ILE A 255 27.90 15.27 -97.85
C ILE A 255 27.67 16.56 -98.65
N ALA A 256 27.70 17.72 -97.99
CA ALA A 256 27.57 19.01 -98.66
C ALA A 256 28.71 19.29 -99.65
N GLU A 257 29.94 18.85 -99.35
CA GLU A 257 31.11 18.96 -100.25
C GLU A 257 31.06 17.98 -101.43
N VAL A 258 30.59 16.74 -101.22
CA VAL A 258 30.52 15.70 -102.27
C VAL A 258 29.35 15.92 -103.24
N ARG A 259 28.24 16.52 -102.79
CA ARG A 259 27.04 16.72 -103.62
C ARG A 259 27.33 17.49 -104.94
N PRO A 260 28.03 18.64 -104.93
CA PRO A 260 28.43 19.32 -106.16
C PRO A 260 29.26 18.44 -107.11
N ILE A 261 30.16 17.60 -106.58
CA ILE A 261 30.98 16.69 -107.40
C ILE A 261 30.10 15.65 -108.07
N SER A 262 29.16 15.04 -107.33
CA SER A 262 28.17 14.11 -107.89
C SER A 262 27.34 14.76 -109.01
N ASP A 263 26.91 16.01 -108.81
CA ASP A 263 26.16 16.76 -109.83
C ASP A 263 27.02 17.06 -111.07
N MET A 264 28.31 17.41 -110.89
CA MET A 264 29.27 17.56 -112.00
C MET A 264 29.46 16.25 -112.79
N ILE A 265 29.61 15.11 -112.10
CA ILE A 265 29.73 13.80 -112.77
C ILE A 265 28.48 13.49 -113.59
N LYS A 266 27.28 13.78 -113.07
CA LYS A 266 26.03 13.63 -113.85
C LYS A 266 26.04 14.49 -115.10
N THR A 267 26.45 15.75 -114.99
CA THR A 267 26.58 16.65 -116.15
C THR A 267 27.57 16.12 -117.19
N ILE A 268 28.75 15.66 -116.76
CA ILE A 268 29.76 15.04 -117.65
C ILE A 268 29.20 13.77 -118.30
N THR A 269 28.54 12.91 -117.53
CA THR A 269 27.94 11.66 -118.05
C THR A 269 26.88 11.97 -119.11
N ASN A 270 26.04 12.99 -118.88
CA ASN A 270 25.08 13.45 -119.88
C ASN A 270 25.78 13.98 -121.13
N HIS A 271 26.88 14.74 -121.00
CA HIS A 271 27.66 15.25 -122.13
C HIS A 271 28.28 14.11 -122.97
N ILE A 272 28.83 13.07 -122.33
CA ILE A 272 29.39 11.89 -123.03
C ILE A 272 28.30 11.10 -123.77
N ASN A 273 27.12 10.97 -123.17
CA ASN A 273 25.99 10.27 -123.78
C ASN A 273 25.25 11.10 -124.84
N ASP A 274 25.57 12.40 -124.96
CA ASP A 274 24.98 13.27 -125.97
C ASP A 274 25.60 12.99 -127.34
N THR A 275 24.89 12.16 -128.11
CA THR A 275 25.26 11.79 -129.48
C THR A 275 25.20 12.94 -130.49
N GLU A 276 24.72 14.13 -130.10
CA GLU A 276 24.70 15.31 -130.99
C GLU A 276 26.00 16.12 -130.97
N ILE A 277 26.78 16.06 -129.89
CA ILE A 277 28.04 16.82 -129.72
C ILE A 277 29.25 16.05 -130.27
N HIS A 278 29.09 14.74 -130.47
CA HIS A 278 30.06 13.88 -131.13
C HIS A 278 29.74 13.79 -132.64
N PHE A 279 30.77 13.92 -133.51
CA PHE A 279 30.62 13.86 -134.98
C PHE A 279 29.61 12.78 -135.40
N LYS A 280 28.51 13.18 -136.06
CA LYS A 280 27.50 12.24 -136.55
C LYS A 280 28.15 11.33 -137.59
N LYS A 281 27.65 10.10 -137.75
CA LYS A 281 28.24 9.04 -138.61
C LYS A 281 28.57 9.52 -140.05
N GLY A 282 27.86 10.52 -140.57
CA GLY A 282 28.16 11.16 -141.86
C GLY A 282 29.25 12.24 -141.82
N GLU A 283 29.40 12.98 -140.72
CA GLU A 283 30.41 14.04 -140.55
C GLU A 283 31.82 13.46 -140.40
N LYS A 284 31.92 12.28 -139.76
CA LYS A 284 33.19 11.53 -139.66
C LYS A 284 33.68 11.02 -141.02
N ALA A 285 32.75 10.66 -141.92
CA ALA A 285 33.09 10.27 -143.28
C ALA A 285 33.63 11.46 -144.09
N LEU A 286 33.01 12.64 -143.94
CA LEU A 286 33.45 13.87 -144.59
C LEU A 286 34.85 14.29 -144.12
N LEU A 287 35.12 14.22 -142.81
CA LEU A 287 36.45 14.52 -142.25
C LEU A 287 37.53 13.57 -142.81
N ASN A 288 37.23 12.27 -142.94
CA ASN A 288 38.16 11.32 -143.52
C ASN A 288 38.44 11.61 -145.01
N THR A 289 37.42 11.98 -145.79
CA THR A 289 37.61 12.39 -147.20
C THR A 289 38.49 13.64 -147.31
N GLN A 290 38.31 14.63 -146.43
CA GLN A 290 39.15 15.83 -146.41
C GLN A 290 40.61 15.52 -146.04
N ILE A 291 40.84 14.59 -145.10
CA ILE A 291 42.19 14.10 -144.78
C ILE A 291 42.85 13.42 -146.00
N GLU A 292 42.09 12.61 -146.75
CA GLU A 292 42.58 11.91 -147.94
C GLU A 292 42.93 12.88 -149.09
N GLN A 293 42.13 13.94 -149.27
CA GLN A 293 42.43 15.03 -150.21
C GLN A 293 43.72 15.79 -149.87
N ILE A 294 43.99 16.01 -148.58
CA ILE A 294 45.23 16.64 -148.12
C ILE A 294 46.45 15.76 -148.43
N PHE A 295 46.35 14.44 -148.26
CA PHE A 295 47.42 13.52 -148.64
C PHE A 295 47.70 13.52 -150.15
N ASN A 296 46.66 13.59 -151.00
CA ASN A 296 46.85 13.70 -152.45
C ASN A 296 47.53 15.01 -152.87
N LEU A 297 47.18 16.14 -152.24
CA LEU A 297 47.85 17.42 -152.50
C LEU A 297 49.33 17.39 -152.08
N LEU A 298 49.65 16.77 -150.94
CA LEU A 298 51.03 16.57 -150.49
C LEU A 298 51.85 15.70 -151.47
N ASN A 299 51.23 14.68 -152.08
CA ASN A 299 51.91 13.79 -153.03
C ASN A 299 52.24 14.47 -154.37
N ILE A 300 51.44 15.45 -154.80
CA ILE A 300 51.71 16.25 -156.01
C ILE A 300 52.87 17.23 -155.78
N LEU A 301 53.02 17.76 -154.56
CA LEU A 301 54.09 18.71 -154.20
C LEU A 301 55.48 18.08 -154.01
N LEU A 302 55.58 16.73 -153.94
CA LEU A 302 56.80 16.04 -153.50
C LEU A 302 57.49 15.14 -154.54
N ASN A 303 57.03 15.06 -155.81
CA ASN A 303 57.67 14.21 -156.84
C ASN A 303 58.34 15.02 -157.99
N GLU A 304 59.67 14.88 -158.09
CA GLU A 304 60.61 15.51 -159.03
C GLU A 304 60.64 14.84 -160.42
N ASN A 305 59.61 15.01 -161.26
CA ASN A 305 59.71 14.70 -162.70
C ASN A 305 59.55 15.99 -163.52
N VAL A 306 60.59 16.35 -164.29
CA VAL A 306 60.65 17.51 -165.20
C VAL A 306 59.54 17.40 -166.25
N VAL A 307 58.79 18.49 -166.46
CA VAL A 307 57.66 18.55 -167.41
C VAL A 307 58.13 19.30 -168.66
N TYR A 308 58.14 18.61 -169.81
CA TYR A 308 58.43 19.22 -171.12
C TYR A 308 57.16 19.80 -171.73
N LEU A 309 57.24 21.01 -172.28
CA LEU A 309 56.15 21.62 -173.05
C LEU A 309 56.30 21.24 -174.52
N VAL A 310 55.33 20.50 -175.06
CA VAL A 310 55.26 20.07 -176.46
C VAL A 310 54.02 20.66 -177.13
N ASP A 311 54.10 20.95 -178.43
CA ASP A 311 52.94 21.40 -179.21
C ASP A 311 51.99 20.23 -179.57
N ASP A 312 50.82 20.57 -180.11
CA ASP A 312 49.75 19.61 -180.41
C ASP A 312 50.11 18.61 -181.53
N ASP A 313 51.23 18.80 -182.24
CA ASP A 313 51.78 17.89 -183.25
C ASP A 313 53.04 17.13 -182.74
N GLY A 314 53.39 17.28 -181.46
CA GLY A 314 54.45 16.54 -180.78
C GLY A 314 55.86 17.08 -180.98
N ASN A 315 56.02 18.32 -181.44
CA ASN A 315 57.33 18.96 -181.54
C ASN A 315 57.68 19.72 -180.24
N HIS A 316 58.95 19.64 -179.84
CA HIS A 316 59.46 20.33 -178.67
C HIS A 316 59.66 21.82 -178.99
N PHE A 317 59.22 22.71 -178.08
CA PHE A 317 59.53 24.14 -178.20
C PHE A 317 61.01 24.37 -177.87
N VAL A 318 61.80 24.69 -178.90
CA VAL A 318 63.21 25.02 -178.81
C VAL A 318 63.43 26.52 -179.08
N ASP A 319 64.43 27.11 -178.42
CA ASP A 319 64.89 28.48 -178.74
C ASP A 319 65.76 28.52 -180.01
N ASP A 320 66.13 29.72 -180.45
CA ASP A 320 66.89 29.96 -181.69
C ASP A 320 68.33 29.39 -181.64
N ASP A 321 68.82 28.97 -180.46
CA ASP A 321 70.11 28.32 -180.25
C ASP A 321 69.98 26.77 -180.12
N GLY A 322 68.76 26.23 -180.21
CA GLY A 322 68.47 24.80 -180.17
C GLY A 322 68.29 24.22 -178.76
N ASN A 323 68.08 25.04 -177.73
CA ASN A 323 67.82 24.57 -176.37
C ASN A 323 66.31 24.37 -176.12
N GLU A 324 65.96 23.28 -175.45
CA GLU A 324 64.56 22.94 -175.11
C GLU A 324 64.09 23.68 -173.84
N PHE A 325 62.88 24.23 -173.88
CA PHE A 325 62.24 24.80 -172.69
C PHE A 325 61.69 23.69 -171.77
N VAL A 326 62.20 23.64 -170.54
CA VAL A 326 61.78 22.71 -169.47
C VAL A 326 61.21 23.46 -168.26
N MET A 327 60.16 22.90 -167.65
CA MET A 327 59.58 23.35 -166.38
C MET A 327 59.99 22.43 -165.23
#